data_AF-A0AAW2D3G9-F1
#
_entry.id   AF-A0AAW2D3G9-F1
#
_cell.length_a   1.000
_cell.length_b   1.000
_cell.length_c   1.000
_cell.angle_alpha   90.00
_cell.angle_beta   90.00
_cell.angle_gamma   90.00
#
_symmetry.space_group_name_H-M   'P 1'
#
loop_
_entity.id
_entity.type
_entity.pdbx_description
1 polymer ?
#
loop_
_entity_poly.entity_id
_entity_poly.type
_entity_poly.pdbx_seq_one_letter_code
_entity_poly.pdbx_strand_id
1 'polypeptide(L)' 'MLLPWHGFVGMVIFLLAICTAETGFVEIFISLALERNQEALVRNFTGLLIFLFAVSVTLSVILPRSD' A
#
# COMPACT_ATOMS: atom_id res chain seq x y z
N MET A 1 6.32 -20.29 -20.56
CA MET A 1 5.39 -20.81 -19.52
C MET A 1 5.62 -20.13 -18.15
N LEU A 2 6.00 -18.84 -18.11
CA LEU A 2 6.20 -18.06 -16.87
C LEU A 2 5.12 -16.95 -16.69
N LEU A 3 4.24 -16.77 -17.68
CA LEU A 3 3.25 -15.69 -17.71
C LEU A 3 2.35 -15.61 -16.45
N PRO A 4 1.72 -16.72 -15.99
CA PRO A 4 0.85 -16.63 -14.81
C PRO A 4 1.65 -16.44 -13.50
N TRP A 5 2.86 -17.01 -13.42
CA TRP A 5 3.71 -16.89 -12.24
C TRP A 5 4.27 -15.47 -12.06
N HIS A 6 4.61 -14.80 -13.16
CA HIS A 6 5.11 -13.42 -13.12
C HIS A 6 4.04 -12.44 -12.63
N GLY A 7 2.78 -12.60 -13.06
CA GLY A 7 1.66 -11.79 -12.57
C GLY A 7 1.39 -12.00 -11.07
N PHE A 8 1.41 -13.26 -10.61
CA PHE A 8 1.20 -13.60 -9.20
C PHE A 8 2.32 -13.07 -8.31
N VAL A 9 3.58 -13.34 -8.67
CA VAL A 9 4.75 -12.88 -7.91
C VAL A 9 4.83 -11.35 -7.90
N GLY A 10 4.52 -10.69 -9.02
CA GLY A 10 4.44 -9.23 -9.10
C GLY A 10 3.41 -8.65 -8.13
N MET A 11 2.22 -9.26 -8.01
CA MET A 11 1.20 -8.87 -7.03
C MET A 11 1.67 -9.07 -5.58
N VAL A 12 2.33 -10.19 -5.28
CA VAL A 12 2.86 -10.45 -3.92
C VAL A 12 3.93 -9.42 -3.55
N ILE A 13 4.86 -9.11 -4.45
CA ILE A 13 5.91 -8.11 -4.22
C ILE A 13 5.30 -6.71 -4.06
N PHE A 14 4.29 -6.38 -4.86
CA PHE A 14 3.59 -5.11 -4.76
C PHE A 14 2.90 -4.92 -3.39
N LEU A 15 2.15 -5.93 -2.92
CA LEU A 15 1.52 -5.88 -1.60
C LEU A 15 2.58 -5.80 -0.48
N LEU A 16 3.68 -6.54 -0.60
CA LEU A 16 4.77 -6.51 0.37
C LEU A 16 5.45 -5.13 0.43
N ALA A 17 5.65 -4.48 -0.73
CA ALA A 17 6.20 -3.13 -0.80
C ALA A 17 5.29 -2.10 -0.12
N ILE A 18 3.97 -2.24 -0.27
CA ILE A 18 2.97 -1.40 0.39
C ILE A 18 2.99 -1.62 1.89
N CYS A 19 2.98 -2.86 2.36
CA CYS A 19 3.12 -3.17 3.79
C CYS A 19 4.43 -2.61 4.37
N THR A 20 5.53 -2.70 3.61
CA THR A 20 6.83 -2.14 4.02
C THR A 20 6.77 -0.61 4.12
N ALA A 21 6.13 0.05 3.16
CA ALA A 21 5.94 1.49 3.18
C ALA A 21 5.07 1.93 4.37
N GLU A 22 3.97 1.22 4.64
CA GLU A 22 3.09 1.49 5.79
C GLU A 22 3.81 1.24 7.12
N THR A 23 4.56 0.15 7.24
CA THR A 23 5.31 -0.17 8.46
C THR A 23 6.43 0.84 8.73
N GLY A 24 7.20 1.21 7.70
CA GLY A 24 8.23 2.25 7.82
C GLY A 24 7.63 3.61 8.16
N PHE A 25 6.42 3.89 7.67
CA PHE A 25 5.67 5.10 8.00
C PHE A 25 5.22 5.13 9.46
N VAL A 26 4.72 4.00 9.98
CA VAL A 26 4.35 3.83 11.39
C VAL A 26 5.59 3.91 12.30
N GLU A 27 6.71 3.30 11.92
CA GLU A 27 7.97 3.36 12.69
C GLU A 27 8.47 4.80 12.85
N ILE A 28 8.48 5.56 11.75
CA ILE A 28 8.83 6.98 11.75
C ILE A 28 7.81 7.79 12.59
N PHE A 29 6.52 7.45 12.51
CA PHE A 29 5.47 8.10 13.31
C PHE A 29 5.66 7.90 14.82
N ILE A 30 5.93 6.67 15.24
CA ILE A 30 6.18 6.33 16.65
C ILE A 30 7.48 7.00 17.12
N SER A 31 8.53 6.96 16.29
CA SER A 31 9.83 7.59 16.60
C SER A 31 9.75 9.11 16.71
N LEU A 32 8.88 9.77 15.92
CA LEU A 32 8.66 11.22 15.98
C LEU A 32 7.69 11.65 17.08
N ALA A 33 7.20 10.70 17.90
CA ALA A 33 6.50 10.94 19.17
C ALA A 33 5.69 12.25 19.21
N LEU A 34 4.58 12.27 18.45
CA LEU A 34 3.43 13.14 18.69
C LEU A 34 3.67 14.67 18.70
N GLU A 35 4.22 15.23 17.62
CA GLU A 35 4.03 16.67 17.34
C GLU A 35 2.62 16.95 16.78
N ARG A 36 1.73 17.35 17.70
CA ARG A 36 0.57 18.25 17.54
C ARG A 36 -0.39 18.03 16.34
N ASN A 37 -1.49 17.29 16.62
CA ASN A 37 -2.83 17.24 15.97
C ASN A 37 -2.95 17.22 14.43
N GLN A 38 -2.41 18.17 13.68
CA GLN A 38 -2.58 18.27 12.22
C GLN A 38 -1.66 17.32 11.45
N GLU A 39 -0.41 17.15 11.89
CA GLU A 39 0.53 16.25 11.21
C GLU A 39 0.13 14.78 11.33
N ALA A 40 -0.44 14.40 12.47
CA ALA A 40 -0.96 13.06 12.69
C ALA A 40 -2.14 12.75 11.75
N LEU A 41 -3.02 13.72 11.50
CA LEU A 41 -4.14 13.56 10.57
C LEU A 41 -3.66 13.42 9.12
N VAL A 42 -2.75 14.29 8.68
CA VAL A 42 -2.17 14.22 7.32
C VAL A 42 -1.45 12.89 7.12
N ARG A 43 -0.69 12.44 8.13
CA ARG A 43 0.01 11.16 8.04
C ARG A 43 -0.94 9.97 7.98
N ASN A 44 -1.96 9.94 8.84
CA ASN A 44 -2.99 8.89 8.79
C ASN A 44 -3.70 8.86 7.42
N PHE A 45 -3.94 10.04 6.83
CA PHE A 45 -4.51 10.15 5.49
C PHE A 45 -3.56 9.60 4.40
N THR A 46 -2.25 9.83 4.51
CA THR A 46 -1.24 9.24 3.61
C THR A 46 -1.23 7.71 3.72
N GLY A 47 -1.26 7.15 4.93
CA GLY A 47 -1.37 5.70 5.13
C GLY A 47 -2.64 5.13 4.51
N LEU A 48 -3.78 5.79 4.75
CA LEU A 48 -5.07 5.41 4.15
C LEU A 48 -5.04 5.47 2.61
N LEU A 49 -4.41 6.51 2.03
CA LEU A 49 -4.26 6.65 0.58
C LEU A 49 -3.41 5.54 -0.04
N ILE A 50 -2.32 5.14 0.63
CA ILE A 50 -1.47 4.03 0.20
C ILE A 50 -2.26 2.72 0.25
N PHE A 51 -3.06 2.50 1.29
CA PHE A 51 -3.96 1.35 1.39
C PHE A 51 -5.03 1.36 0.28
N LEU A 52 -5.69 2.50 0.05
CA LEU A 52 -6.71 2.65 -1.01
C LEU A 52 -6.12 2.41 -2.40
N PHE A 53 -4.87 2.84 -2.62
CA PHE A 53 -4.13 2.58 -3.85
C PHE A 53 -3.87 1.09 -4.04
N ALA A 54 -3.43 0.39 -2.97
CA ALA A 54 -3.25 -1.07 -2.98
C ALA A 54 -4.54 -1.77 -3.42
N VAL A 55 -5.66 -1.44 -2.78
CA VAL A 55 -6.98 -2.01 -3.07
C VAL A 55 -7.39 -1.72 -4.50
N SER A 56 -7.20 -0.49 -4.98
CA SER A 56 -7.56 -0.09 -6.35
C SER A 56 -6.75 -0.86 -7.40
N VAL A 57 -5.45 -1.06 -7.19
CA VAL A 57 -4.59 -1.83 -8.09
C VAL A 57 -4.95 -3.31 -8.05
N THR A 58 -5.16 -3.88 -6.86
CA THR A 58 -5.60 -5.27 -6.72
C THR A 58 -6.95 -5.51 -7.40
N LEU A 59 -7.93 -4.61 -7.23
CA LEU A 59 -9.20 -4.66 -7.94
C LEU A 59 -8.98 -4.56 -9.45
N SER A 60 -8.17 -3.62 -9.93
CA SER A 60 -7.89 -3.48 -11.37
C SER A 60 -7.21 -4.70 -12.00
N VAL A 61 -6.49 -5.50 -11.21
CA VAL A 61 -5.83 -6.74 -11.67
C VAL A 61 -6.80 -7.92 -11.62
N ILE A 62 -7.69 -7.98 -10.63
CA ILE A 62 -8.66 -9.07 -10.44
C ILE A 62 -9.89 -8.90 -11.34
N LEU A 63 -10.31 -7.66 -11.62
CA LEU A 63 -11.45 -7.42 -12.50
C LEU A 63 -11.14 -8.00 -13.88
N PRO A 64 -11.98 -8.92 -14.39
CA PRO A 64 -11.84 -9.40 -15.74
C PRO A 64 -11.99 -8.21 -16.68
N ARG A 65 -11.00 -7.99 -17.54
CA ARG A 65 -11.18 -7.09 -18.68
C ARG A 65 -12.29 -7.72 -19.53
N SER A 66 -13.48 -7.10 -19.51
CA SER A 66 -14.51 -7.37 -20.49
C SER A 66 -13.97 -6.90 -21.83
N ASP A 67 -13.45 -7.86 -22.61
CA ASP A 67 -13.20 -7.72 -24.04
C ASP A 67 -14.54 -7.54 -24.76
#